data_AF-A0A8T3YDC2-F1
#
_entry.id   AF-A0A8T3YDC2-F1
#
_cell.length_a   1.000
_cell.length_b   1.000
_cell.length_c   1.000
_cell.angle_alpha   90.00
_cell.angle_beta   90.00
_cell.angle_gamma   90.00
#
_symmetry.space_group_name_H-M   'P 1'
#
loop_
_entity.id
_entity.type
_entity.pdbx_description
1 polymer ?
#
loop_
_entity_poly.entity_id
_entity_poly.type
_entity_poly.pdbx_seq_one_letter_code
_entity_poly.pdbx_strand_id
1 'polypeptide(L)'
;MSETSETQTQEGYQQLQPYEYADMIGKDDVIVLDVRTREEFEEDRIDGAVNIPVDELNPLTFKELDKEKRLLVICRSGNRSKAACKFLYKYFQHLYHAEGGMIAYNEYMGLNAEEVKGYTHADDEEDHRLIKPSMTIGEVVAKYPDAAEVMLSYGLHCIGCHVNPFESIEQGAMGHGMSEEEFENLMKDVNAVATKTVAESFTHDHKHDEHEHPELPETITLTKAAIAKIKDLLAKDSKQGFNLRVQVVPGGCSGFKYSLSFDDQAYPDDAAFEQDGFKIVIDPESMSFMKGASIDYVDGLSGSGFKIENPNAHNNCGCGKSFG
;
A
#
# COMPACT_ATOMS: atom_id res chain seq x y z
N MET A 1 29.76 -24.80 -7.13
CA MET A 1 29.26 -23.49 -7.58
C MET A 1 27.81 -23.71 -7.96
N SER A 2 26.90 -23.58 -7.01
CA SER A 2 25.46 -23.68 -7.23
C SER A 2 24.92 -22.27 -7.05
N GLU A 3 24.72 -21.58 -8.17
CA GLU A 3 23.99 -20.32 -8.21
C GLU A 3 22.54 -20.60 -7.81
N THR A 4 22.15 -20.13 -6.63
CA THR A 4 20.76 -20.04 -6.21
C THR A 4 20.08 -19.01 -7.11
N SER A 5 19.08 -19.45 -7.87
CA SER A 5 18.27 -18.57 -8.71
C SER A 5 17.49 -17.61 -7.82
N GLU A 6 17.87 -16.34 -7.84
CA GLU A 6 17.13 -15.25 -7.23
C GLU A 6 15.82 -15.08 -8.00
N THR A 7 14.73 -15.57 -7.43
CA THR A 7 13.38 -15.34 -7.96
C THR A 7 12.97 -13.92 -7.57
N GLN A 8 13.24 -12.94 -8.42
CA GLN A 8 12.72 -11.58 -8.25
C GLN A 8 11.19 -11.61 -8.33
N THR A 9 10.52 -11.30 -7.22
CA THR A 9 9.06 -11.19 -7.14
C THR A 9 8.58 -9.85 -7.71
N GLN A 10 7.34 -9.81 -8.20
CA GLN A 10 6.70 -8.61 -8.79
C GLN A 10 6.61 -7.37 -7.86
N GLU A 11 7.04 -7.45 -6.60
CA GLU A 11 6.96 -6.36 -5.61
C GLU A 11 8.24 -5.51 -5.45
N GLY A 12 9.30 -5.77 -6.23
CA GLY A 12 10.52 -4.93 -6.24
C GLY A 12 11.44 -5.12 -5.02
N TYR A 13 11.16 -6.08 -4.14
CA TYR A 13 12.02 -6.49 -3.04
C TYR A 13 11.94 -8.01 -2.84
N GLN A 14 12.98 -8.62 -2.28
CA GLN A 14 12.99 -10.04 -1.95
C GLN A 14 12.54 -10.25 -0.50
N GLN A 15 11.59 -11.15 -0.27
CA GLN A 15 11.24 -11.61 1.07
C GLN A 15 12.23 -12.67 1.52
N LEU A 16 12.75 -12.54 2.74
CA LEU A 16 13.70 -13.48 3.34
C LEU A 16 13.08 -14.14 4.57
N GLN A 17 13.27 -15.45 4.68
CA GLN A 17 12.96 -16.24 5.87
C GLN A 17 13.95 -15.97 7.00
N PRO A 18 13.60 -16.29 8.26
CA PRO A 18 14.46 -16.05 9.43
C PRO A 18 15.90 -16.52 9.30
N TYR A 19 16.10 -17.74 8.80
CA TYR A 19 17.43 -18.29 8.60
C TYR A 19 18.23 -17.56 7.52
N GLU A 20 17.58 -17.08 6.45
CA GLU A 20 18.23 -16.41 5.33
C GLU A 20 18.76 -15.03 5.74
N TYR A 21 17.94 -14.24 6.45
CA TYR A 21 18.37 -12.92 6.89
C TYR A 21 19.26 -12.98 8.13
N ALA A 22 19.16 -14.01 8.98
CA ALA A 22 20.12 -14.22 10.06
C ALA A 22 21.54 -14.50 9.52
N ASP A 23 21.65 -15.31 8.47
CA ASP A 23 22.92 -15.53 7.75
C ASP A 23 23.44 -14.27 7.04
N MET A 24 22.55 -13.30 6.78
CA MET A 24 22.87 -12.05 6.11
C MET A 24 23.37 -10.96 7.07
N ILE A 25 22.81 -10.92 8.28
CA ILE A 25 23.16 -9.97 9.33
C ILE A 25 24.65 -10.12 9.71
N GLY A 26 25.34 -8.97 9.87
CA GLY A 26 26.75 -8.91 10.23
C GLY A 26 27.73 -9.00 9.06
N LYS A 27 27.25 -9.18 7.82
CA LYS A 27 28.10 -9.05 6.62
C LYS A 27 28.34 -7.58 6.28
N ASP A 28 29.57 -7.24 5.88
CA ASP A 28 30.00 -5.86 5.62
C ASP A 28 29.23 -5.17 4.47
N ASP A 29 28.67 -5.95 3.55
CA ASP A 29 27.89 -5.50 2.40
C ASP A 29 26.38 -5.39 2.68
N VAL A 30 25.97 -5.55 3.94
CA VAL A 30 24.57 -5.52 4.38
C VAL A 30 24.34 -4.35 5.33
N ILE A 31 23.27 -3.60 5.07
CA ILE A 31 22.72 -2.61 5.99
C ILE A 31 21.43 -3.18 6.56
N VAL A 32 21.34 -3.26 7.88
CA VAL A 32 20.09 -3.58 8.57
C VAL A 32 19.38 -2.27 8.90
N LEU A 33 18.27 -2.01 8.24
CA LEU A 33 17.39 -0.89 8.50
C LEU A 33 16.23 -1.32 9.39
N ASP A 34 16.27 -0.90 10.65
CA ASP A 34 15.21 -1.13 11.61
C ASP A 34 14.19 0.01 11.56
N VAL A 35 12.96 -0.31 11.13
CA VAL A 35 11.86 0.66 10.99
C VAL A 35 10.89 0.67 12.18
N ARG A 36 11.29 0.08 13.31
CA ARG A 36 10.57 0.17 14.59
C ARG A 36 10.67 1.57 15.20
N THR A 37 9.86 1.83 16.23
CA THR A 37 10.00 3.07 17.00
C THR A 37 11.35 3.09 17.71
N ARG A 38 11.79 4.28 18.13
CA ARG A 38 13.07 4.45 18.81
C ARG A 38 13.11 3.69 20.13
N GLU A 39 11.99 3.65 20.85
CA GLU A 39 11.85 2.93 22.11
C GLU A 39 12.03 1.42 21.91
N GLU A 40 11.33 0.84 20.92
CA GLU A 40 11.48 -0.60 20.59
C GLU A 40 12.93 -0.95 20.20
N PHE A 41 13.64 -0.03 19.54
CA PHE A 41 15.04 -0.20 19.11
C PHE A 41 16.05 -0.05 20.26
N GLU A 42 15.74 0.76 21.27
CA GLU A 42 16.57 0.92 22.46
C GLU A 42 16.45 -0.26 23.43
N GLU A 43 15.27 -0.88 23.50
CA GLU A 43 15.00 -2.06 24.33
C GLU A 43 15.74 -3.31 23.84
N ASP A 44 15.69 -3.57 22.53
CA ASP A 44 16.35 -4.71 21.90
C ASP A 44 16.62 -4.41 20.41
N ARG A 45 17.80 -4.77 19.91
CA ARG A 45 18.20 -4.51 18.52
C ARG A 45 19.27 -5.45 18.02
N ILE A 46 19.33 -5.56 16.70
CA ILE A 46 20.46 -6.15 15.98
C ILE A 46 21.66 -5.19 16.06
N ASP A 47 22.82 -5.72 16.43
CA ASP A 47 24.06 -4.94 16.48
C ASP A 47 24.42 -4.38 15.10
N GLY A 48 24.73 -3.08 15.05
CA GLY A 48 25.07 -2.37 13.81
C GLY A 48 23.87 -1.96 12.95
N ALA A 49 22.63 -2.26 13.36
CA ALA A 49 21.44 -1.79 12.66
C ALA A 49 21.29 -0.25 12.73
N VAL A 50 20.79 0.33 11.65
CA VAL A 50 20.40 1.74 11.56
C VAL A 50 18.90 1.84 11.85
N ASN A 51 18.50 2.70 12.79
CA ASN A 51 17.09 2.92 13.08
C ASN A 51 16.54 4.18 12.38
N ILE A 52 15.53 3.99 11.55
CA ILE A 52 14.70 5.05 10.98
C ILE A 52 13.25 4.59 11.11
N PRO A 53 12.48 5.10 12.08
CA PRO A 53 11.08 4.73 12.26
C PRO A 53 10.27 4.85 10.97
N VAL A 54 9.35 3.91 10.72
CA VAL A 54 8.60 3.84 9.46
C VAL A 54 7.82 5.13 9.13
N ASP A 55 7.38 5.87 10.15
CA ASP A 55 6.67 7.14 10.05
C ASP A 55 7.59 8.34 9.81
N GLU A 56 8.89 8.18 10.03
CA GLU A 56 9.95 9.15 9.70
C GLU A 56 10.62 8.83 8.34
N LEU A 57 10.25 7.73 7.68
CA LEU A 57 10.90 7.25 6.46
C LEU A 57 10.60 8.17 5.26
N ASN A 58 11.64 8.82 4.74
CA ASN A 58 11.59 9.70 3.58
C ASN A 58 12.98 9.85 2.95
N PRO A 59 13.11 10.37 1.71
CA PRO A 59 14.39 10.43 1.00
C PRO A 59 15.51 11.17 1.74
N LEU A 60 15.19 12.09 2.66
CA LEU A 60 16.19 12.80 3.46
C LEU A 60 16.68 11.99 4.65
N THR A 61 15.86 11.09 5.21
CA THR A 61 16.24 10.31 6.40
C THR A 61 17.14 9.14 6.05
N PHE A 62 17.03 8.58 4.83
CA PHE A 62 17.91 7.50 4.35
C PHE A 62 18.97 7.95 3.32
N LYS A 63 19.17 9.25 3.11
CA LYS A 63 20.14 9.78 2.12
C LYS A 63 21.58 9.31 2.34
N GLU A 64 21.95 9.05 3.60
CA GLU A 64 23.29 8.64 4.00
C GLU A 64 23.48 7.11 3.91
N LEU A 65 22.42 6.35 3.60
CA LEU A 65 22.54 4.91 3.39
C LEU A 65 23.21 4.63 2.03
N ASP A 66 24.16 3.71 2.05
CA ASP A 66 24.85 3.26 0.84
C ASP A 66 23.89 2.43 -0.03
N LYS A 67 23.51 2.98 -1.19
CA LYS A 67 22.50 2.38 -2.09
C LYS A 67 23.01 1.16 -2.87
N GLU A 68 24.32 0.95 -2.88
CA GLU A 68 24.95 -0.20 -3.52
C GLU A 68 24.96 -1.43 -2.60
N LYS A 69 24.78 -1.22 -1.28
CA LYS A 69 24.72 -2.31 -0.31
C LYS A 69 23.35 -2.98 -0.29
N ARG A 70 23.33 -4.22 0.18
CA ARG A 70 22.10 -4.99 0.41
C ARG A 70 21.37 -4.42 1.61
N LEU A 71 20.16 -3.90 1.42
CA LEU A 71 19.35 -3.29 2.46
C LEU A 71 18.33 -4.30 3.01
N LEU A 72 18.56 -4.80 4.23
CA LEU A 72 17.60 -5.61 4.98
C LEU A 72 16.69 -4.69 5.80
N VAL A 73 15.39 -4.70 5.54
CA VAL A 73 14.43 -3.91 6.30
C VAL A 73 13.70 -4.81 7.29
N ILE A 74 13.74 -4.45 8.56
CA ILE A 74 13.16 -5.22 9.65
C ILE A 74 12.28 -4.35 10.55
N CYS A 75 11.20 -4.94 11.07
CA CYS A 75 10.41 -4.33 12.13
C CYS A 75 10.06 -5.37 13.20
N ARG A 76 9.12 -5.10 14.12
CA ARG A 76 8.74 -6.06 15.17
C ARG A 76 8.21 -7.39 14.62
N SER A 77 7.23 -7.36 13.71
CA SER A 77 6.50 -8.56 13.22
C SER A 77 6.48 -8.71 11.69
N GLY A 78 7.20 -7.87 10.94
CA GLY A 78 7.26 -7.89 9.48
C GLY A 78 6.34 -6.86 8.77
N ASN A 79 5.22 -6.45 9.37
CA ASN A 79 4.23 -5.59 8.69
C ASN A 79 4.77 -4.20 8.29
N ARG A 80 5.42 -3.49 9.22
CA ARG A 80 6.01 -2.16 8.93
C ARG A 80 7.16 -2.24 7.93
N SER A 81 7.98 -3.29 7.99
CA SER A 81 9.08 -3.49 7.04
C SER A 81 8.57 -3.83 5.64
N LYS A 82 7.46 -4.57 5.52
CA LYS A 82 6.81 -4.82 4.22
C LYS A 82 6.33 -3.51 3.59
N ALA A 83 5.65 -2.67 4.37
CA ALA A 83 5.22 -1.34 3.92
C ALA A 83 6.42 -0.44 3.56
N ALA A 84 7.47 -0.45 4.38
CA ALA A 84 8.71 0.28 4.10
C ALA A 84 9.39 -0.21 2.81
N CYS A 85 9.41 -1.52 2.53
CA CYS A 85 10.00 -2.04 1.30
C CYS A 85 9.25 -1.57 0.05
N LYS A 86 7.92 -1.49 0.12
CA LYS A 86 7.08 -0.91 -0.95
C LYS A 86 7.38 0.57 -1.22
N PHE A 87 7.97 1.28 -0.27
CA PHE A 87 8.44 2.64 -0.47
C PHE A 87 9.90 2.68 -0.97
N LEU A 88 10.75 1.84 -0.38
CA LEU A 88 12.20 1.84 -0.61
C LEU A 88 12.63 1.22 -1.95
N TYR A 89 11.81 0.36 -2.58
CA TYR A 89 12.22 -0.34 -3.82
C TYR A 89 12.53 0.59 -4.98
N LYS A 90 12.00 1.83 -4.96
CA LYS A 90 12.31 2.86 -5.95
C LYS A 90 13.72 3.46 -5.77
N TYR A 91 14.34 3.24 -4.62
CA TYR A 91 15.60 3.87 -4.21
C TYR A 91 16.76 2.89 -4.04
N PHE A 92 16.46 1.63 -3.76
CA PHE A 92 17.43 0.58 -3.48
C PHE A 92 17.18 -0.58 -4.43
N GLN A 93 18.23 -1.01 -5.14
CA GLN A 93 18.15 -2.14 -6.07
C GLN A 93 18.20 -3.49 -5.34
N HIS A 94 18.91 -3.53 -4.21
CA HIS A 94 19.11 -4.74 -3.41
C HIS A 94 18.33 -4.65 -2.10
N LEU A 95 17.02 -4.82 -2.19
CA LEU A 95 16.10 -4.61 -1.08
C LEU A 95 15.49 -5.92 -0.59
N TYR A 96 15.58 -6.15 0.72
CA TYR A 96 15.17 -7.39 1.37
C TYR A 96 14.22 -7.11 2.53
N HIS A 97 13.07 -7.79 2.53
CA HIS A 97 12.11 -7.77 3.62
C HIS A 97 12.37 -8.94 4.58
N ALA A 98 12.62 -8.64 5.86
CA ALA A 98 12.69 -9.66 6.90
C ALA A 98 11.28 -10.14 7.30
N GLU A 99 10.89 -11.33 6.84
CA GLU A 99 9.61 -11.95 7.21
C GLU A 99 9.56 -12.27 8.71
N GLY A 100 8.41 -12.02 9.34
CA GLY A 100 8.20 -12.21 10.78
C GLY A 100 8.96 -11.20 11.68
N GLY A 101 9.85 -10.38 11.11
CA GLY A 101 10.57 -9.31 11.82
C GLY A 101 11.46 -9.81 12.96
N MET A 102 11.67 -8.95 13.97
CA MET A 102 12.48 -9.24 15.16
C MET A 102 11.93 -10.39 16.01
N ILE A 103 10.62 -10.64 16.01
CA ILE A 103 10.04 -11.79 16.73
C ILE A 103 10.61 -13.08 16.17
N ALA A 104 10.52 -13.27 14.85
CA ALA A 104 11.01 -14.47 14.19
C ALA A 104 12.55 -14.54 14.21
N TYR A 105 13.24 -13.39 14.14
CA TYR A 105 14.69 -13.34 14.33
C TYR A 105 15.11 -13.85 15.71
N ASN A 106 14.51 -13.33 16.78
CA ASN A 106 14.86 -13.71 18.14
C ASN A 106 14.50 -15.17 18.45
N GLU A 107 13.38 -15.65 17.91
CA GLU A 107 13.02 -17.07 17.95
C GLU A 107 14.07 -17.92 17.24
N TYR A 108 14.47 -17.56 16.01
CA TYR A 108 15.53 -18.26 15.26
C TYR A 108 16.86 -18.26 16.00
N MET A 109 17.31 -17.12 16.52
CA MET A 109 18.57 -17.03 17.26
C MET A 109 18.57 -17.83 18.57
N GLY A 110 17.39 -18.19 19.07
CA GLY A 110 17.18 -19.11 20.20
C GLY A 110 17.02 -20.59 19.82
N LEU A 111 16.79 -20.90 18.53
CA LEU A 111 16.64 -22.26 17.98
C LEU A 111 17.88 -22.64 17.15
N ASN A 112 18.04 -23.91 16.75
CA ASN A 112 19.14 -24.30 15.84
C ASN A 112 18.68 -24.26 14.37
N ALA A 113 19.58 -23.86 13.44
CA ALA A 113 19.23 -23.61 12.04
C ALA A 113 18.65 -24.84 11.29
N GLU A 114 18.95 -26.06 11.76
CA GLU A 114 18.43 -27.31 11.23
C GLU A 114 16.97 -27.55 11.63
N GLU A 115 16.54 -27.13 12.83
CA GLU A 115 15.14 -27.15 13.30
C GLU A 115 14.27 -26.13 12.56
N VAL A 116 14.83 -24.98 12.14
CA VAL A 116 14.08 -23.88 11.49
C VAL A 116 14.01 -24.01 9.97
N LYS A 117 14.77 -24.93 9.36
CA LYS A 117 14.72 -25.20 7.91
C LYS A 117 13.35 -25.68 7.40
N GLY A 118 12.43 -25.97 8.33
CA GLY A 118 11.00 -26.27 8.11
C GLY A 118 10.05 -25.39 8.90
N TYR A 119 10.46 -24.16 9.28
CA TYR A 119 9.56 -23.17 9.90
C TYR A 119 8.52 -22.74 8.87
N THR A 120 7.42 -23.47 8.86
CA THR A 120 6.13 -23.03 8.38
C THR A 120 5.34 -22.64 9.61
N HIS A 121 4.85 -21.39 9.64
CA HIS A 121 4.03 -20.83 10.71
C HIS A 121 3.12 -21.88 11.38
N ALA A 122 3.44 -22.21 12.63
CA ALA A 122 2.45 -22.79 13.53
C ALA A 122 1.67 -21.59 14.10
N ASP A 123 0.40 -21.54 13.72
CA ASP A 123 -0.63 -20.64 14.24
C ASP A 123 -0.57 -19.17 13.78
N ASP A 124 -0.79 -18.96 12.47
CA ASP A 124 -1.70 -17.93 11.93
C ASP A 124 -1.87 -18.18 10.41
N GLU A 125 -2.96 -18.86 10.02
CA GLU A 125 -3.36 -19.05 8.63
C GLU A 125 -3.75 -17.71 7.97
N GLU A 126 -2.82 -17.01 7.32
CA GLU A 126 -3.21 -15.98 6.35
C GLU A 126 -3.61 -16.63 5.03
N ASP A 127 -4.91 -16.91 4.90
CA ASP A 127 -5.58 -17.26 3.64
C ASP A 127 -5.16 -16.29 2.51
N HIS A 128 -4.28 -16.77 1.62
CA HIS A 128 -3.70 -16.02 0.49
C HIS A 128 -4.66 -15.85 -0.70
N ARG A 129 -5.91 -16.32 -0.58
CA ARG A 129 -6.94 -16.09 -1.60
C ARG A 129 -7.18 -14.59 -1.78
N LEU A 130 -7.28 -14.16 -3.04
CA LEU A 130 -7.65 -12.79 -3.42
C LEU A 130 -9.11 -12.46 -3.05
N ILE A 131 -9.94 -13.51 -3.00
CA ILE A 131 -11.31 -13.53 -2.51
C ILE A 131 -11.38 -14.53 -1.35
N LYS A 132 -11.60 -14.04 -0.14
CA LYS A 132 -11.66 -14.88 1.08
C LYS A 132 -13.10 -15.32 1.38
N PRO A 133 -13.32 -16.47 2.05
CA PRO A 133 -14.65 -16.95 2.46
C PRO A 133 -15.48 -15.90 3.22
N SER A 134 -14.79 -15.09 4.03
CA SER A 134 -15.38 -14.04 4.87
C SER A 134 -15.75 -12.76 4.13
N MET A 135 -15.32 -12.57 2.88
CA MET A 135 -15.66 -11.38 2.11
C MET A 135 -17.14 -11.40 1.74
N THR A 136 -17.77 -10.22 1.74
CA THR A 136 -19.15 -10.09 1.30
C THR A 136 -19.25 -10.25 -0.21
N ILE A 137 -20.37 -10.81 -0.65
CA ILE A 137 -20.63 -10.96 -2.09
C ILE A 137 -20.61 -9.58 -2.79
N GLY A 138 -21.08 -8.53 -2.12
CA GLY A 138 -21.01 -7.16 -2.63
C GLY A 138 -19.58 -6.64 -2.80
N GLU A 139 -18.70 -6.86 -1.83
CA GLU A 139 -17.27 -6.48 -1.92
C GLU A 139 -16.56 -7.21 -3.06
N VAL A 140 -16.88 -8.50 -3.24
CA VAL A 140 -16.25 -9.34 -4.27
C VAL A 140 -16.69 -8.93 -5.66
N VAL A 141 -17.99 -8.71 -5.88
CA VAL A 141 -18.52 -8.27 -7.18
C VAL A 141 -18.05 -6.85 -7.52
N ALA A 142 -17.90 -5.97 -6.51
CA ALA A 142 -17.36 -4.63 -6.73
C ALA A 142 -15.89 -4.65 -7.16
N LYS A 143 -15.08 -5.58 -6.62
CA LYS A 143 -13.65 -5.71 -6.92
C LYS A 143 -13.35 -6.59 -8.14
N TYR A 144 -14.18 -7.59 -8.37
CA TYR A 144 -14.04 -8.59 -9.44
C TYR A 144 -15.42 -8.84 -10.07
N PRO A 145 -15.89 -7.95 -10.97
CA PRO A 145 -17.24 -8.06 -11.56
C PRO A 145 -17.52 -9.41 -12.24
N ASP A 146 -16.50 -10.00 -12.87
CA ASP A 146 -16.60 -11.30 -13.54
C ASP A 146 -16.80 -12.47 -12.56
N ALA A 147 -16.47 -12.29 -11.27
CA ALA A 147 -16.76 -13.29 -10.24
C ALA A 147 -18.27 -13.46 -10.01
N ALA A 148 -19.10 -12.48 -10.39
CA ALA A 148 -20.55 -12.57 -10.30
C ALA A 148 -21.09 -13.73 -11.17
N GLU A 149 -20.58 -13.90 -12.39
CA GLU A 149 -21.04 -14.96 -13.29
C GLU A 149 -20.69 -16.36 -12.76
N VAL A 150 -19.51 -16.50 -12.16
CA VAL A 150 -19.10 -17.73 -11.48
C VAL A 150 -20.02 -18.03 -10.31
N MET A 151 -20.24 -17.07 -9.41
CA MET A 151 -21.13 -17.26 -8.26
C MET A 151 -22.55 -17.67 -8.70
N LEU A 152 -23.08 -17.03 -9.75
CA LEU A 152 -24.38 -17.37 -10.33
C LEU A 152 -24.45 -18.83 -10.79
N SER A 153 -23.38 -19.35 -11.39
CA SER A 153 -23.31 -20.75 -11.86
C SER A 153 -23.34 -21.78 -10.71
N TYR A 154 -22.90 -21.40 -9.51
CA TYR A 154 -22.95 -22.19 -8.29
C TYR A 154 -24.28 -22.03 -7.52
N GLY A 155 -25.28 -21.38 -8.12
CA GLY A 155 -26.59 -21.23 -7.50
C GLY A 155 -26.72 -20.03 -6.57
N LEU A 156 -25.72 -19.15 -6.50
CA LEU A 156 -25.82 -17.86 -5.81
C LEU A 156 -26.53 -16.84 -6.72
N HIS A 157 -27.78 -17.11 -7.11
CA HIS A 157 -28.56 -16.27 -8.02
C HIS A 157 -29.87 -15.74 -7.44
N CYS A 158 -30.22 -14.52 -7.84
CA CYS A 158 -31.50 -13.88 -7.51
C CYS A 158 -32.56 -14.18 -8.56
N ILE A 159 -33.28 -15.31 -8.42
CA ILE A 159 -34.72 -15.33 -8.69
C ILE A 159 -35.38 -16.04 -7.52
N GLY A 160 -35.82 -15.25 -6.54
CA GLY A 160 -36.63 -15.71 -5.41
C GLY A 160 -35.90 -15.91 -4.07
N CYS A 161 -34.58 -15.75 -4.00
CA CYS A 161 -33.84 -15.78 -2.73
C CYS A 161 -32.83 -14.65 -2.63
N HIS A 162 -32.66 -14.15 -1.41
CA HIS A 162 -31.89 -12.98 -1.03
C HIS A 162 -30.40 -13.31 -1.05
N VAL A 163 -29.71 -13.15 -2.18
CA VAL A 163 -28.26 -12.87 -2.09
C VAL A 163 -28.16 -11.46 -1.55
N ASN A 164 -28.02 -11.38 -0.23
CA ASN A 164 -27.81 -10.12 0.43
C ASN A 164 -26.37 -9.68 0.09
N PRO A 165 -26.14 -8.52 -0.56
CA PRO A 165 -24.78 -8.04 -0.83
C PRO A 165 -23.96 -7.84 0.44
N PHE A 166 -24.60 -7.85 1.61
CA PHE A 166 -24.00 -7.78 2.94
C PHE A 166 -23.66 -9.16 3.56
N GLU A 167 -23.99 -10.27 2.89
CA GLU A 167 -23.67 -11.63 3.34
C GLU A 167 -22.32 -12.08 2.78
N SER A 168 -21.56 -12.83 3.59
CA SER A 168 -20.29 -13.43 3.15
C SER A 168 -20.50 -14.57 2.16
N ILE A 169 -19.50 -14.89 1.34
CA ILE A 169 -19.57 -16.02 0.41
C ILE A 169 -19.82 -17.32 1.17
N GLU A 170 -19.15 -17.51 2.31
CA GLU A 170 -19.34 -18.67 3.19
C GLU A 170 -20.77 -18.77 3.71
N GLN A 171 -21.32 -17.68 4.26
CA GLN A 171 -22.69 -17.67 4.77
C GLN A 171 -23.72 -17.93 3.66
N GLY A 172 -23.52 -17.31 2.48
CA GLY A 172 -24.38 -17.54 1.33
C GLY A 172 -24.34 -18.99 0.83
N ALA A 173 -23.16 -19.60 0.79
CA ALA A 173 -22.99 -20.99 0.39
C ALA A 173 -23.63 -21.97 1.40
N MET A 174 -23.37 -21.77 2.70
CA MET A 174 -23.96 -22.59 3.76
C MET A 174 -25.47 -22.44 3.85
N GLY A 175 -25.99 -21.21 3.68
CA GLY A 175 -27.43 -20.92 3.67
C GLY A 175 -28.18 -21.59 2.53
N HIS A 176 -27.48 -21.92 1.44
CA HIS A 176 -28.01 -22.65 0.29
C HIS A 176 -27.77 -24.16 0.35
N GLY A 177 -27.21 -24.68 1.46
CA GLY A 177 -26.99 -26.11 1.65
C GLY A 177 -25.86 -26.69 0.79
N MET A 178 -24.93 -25.84 0.34
CA MET A 178 -23.76 -26.24 -0.43
C MET A 178 -22.87 -27.16 0.44
N SER A 179 -22.42 -28.27 -0.14
CA SER A 179 -21.45 -29.15 0.52
C SER A 179 -20.07 -28.48 0.61
N GLU A 180 -19.22 -28.94 1.53
CA GLU A 180 -17.84 -28.45 1.65
C GLU A 180 -17.05 -28.59 0.34
N GLU A 181 -17.28 -29.66 -0.41
CA GLU A 181 -16.65 -29.87 -1.72
C GLU A 181 -17.13 -28.86 -2.77
N GLU A 182 -18.44 -28.59 -2.82
CA GLU A 182 -19.00 -27.57 -3.72
C GLU A 182 -18.52 -26.16 -3.34
N PHE A 183 -18.38 -25.88 -2.05
CA PHE A 183 -17.85 -24.62 -1.55
C PHE A 183 -16.38 -24.41 -1.90
N GLU A 184 -15.53 -25.42 -1.75
CA GLU A 184 -14.13 -25.34 -2.17
C GLU A 184 -13.99 -25.15 -3.68
N ASN A 185 -14.84 -25.79 -4.48
CA ASN A 185 -14.87 -25.59 -5.93
C ASN A 185 -15.32 -24.17 -6.31
N LEU A 186 -16.35 -23.64 -5.64
CA LEU A 186 -16.76 -22.23 -5.78
C LEU A 186 -15.59 -21.29 -5.45
N MET A 187 -14.95 -21.48 -4.30
CA MET A 187 -13.84 -20.64 -3.83
C MET A 187 -12.64 -20.68 -4.77
N LYS A 188 -12.36 -21.84 -5.36
CA LYS A 188 -11.32 -22.01 -6.38
C LYS A 188 -11.66 -21.24 -7.66
N ASP A 189 -12.89 -21.36 -8.15
CA ASP A 189 -13.27 -20.75 -9.44
C ASP A 189 -13.39 -19.22 -9.35
N VAL A 190 -13.92 -18.68 -8.25
CA VAL A 190 -13.96 -17.22 -8.07
C VAL A 190 -12.56 -16.63 -7.92
N ASN A 191 -11.64 -17.33 -7.23
CA ASN A 191 -10.25 -16.90 -7.11
C ASN A 191 -9.46 -17.07 -8.42
N ALA A 192 -9.81 -18.04 -9.26
CA ALA A 192 -9.22 -18.18 -10.59
C ALA A 192 -9.57 -16.97 -11.49
N VAL A 193 -10.83 -16.50 -11.42
CA VAL A 193 -11.26 -15.27 -12.10
C VAL A 193 -10.53 -14.05 -11.53
N ALA A 194 -10.50 -13.88 -10.20
CA ALA A 194 -9.77 -12.77 -9.58
C ALA A 194 -8.29 -12.74 -9.95
N THR A 195 -7.64 -13.91 -9.99
CA THR A 195 -6.23 -14.04 -10.38
C THR A 195 -6.04 -13.68 -11.86
N LYS A 196 -6.97 -14.07 -12.73
CA LYS A 196 -6.95 -13.72 -14.16
C LYS A 196 -7.16 -12.22 -14.37
N THR A 197 -8.13 -11.60 -13.70
CA THR A 197 -8.37 -10.14 -13.74
C THR A 197 -7.13 -9.37 -13.30
N VAL A 198 -6.46 -9.84 -12.25
CA VAL A 198 -5.20 -9.26 -11.75
C VAL A 198 -4.06 -9.50 -12.74
N ALA A 199 -3.93 -10.68 -13.34
CA ALA A 199 -2.89 -10.97 -14.33
C ALA A 199 -3.06 -10.17 -15.64
N GLU A 200 -4.30 -10.01 -16.12
CA GLU A 200 -4.62 -9.26 -17.34
C GLU A 200 -4.42 -7.74 -17.17
N SER A 201 -4.50 -7.24 -15.94
CA SER A 201 -4.14 -5.86 -15.60
C SER A 201 -2.62 -5.62 -15.55
N PHE A 202 -1.80 -6.67 -15.60
CA PHE A 202 -0.33 -6.59 -15.69
C PHE A 202 0.25 -6.92 -17.08
N THR A 203 -0.53 -7.46 -18.02
CA THR A 203 -0.05 -7.82 -19.38
C THR A 203 -0.41 -6.82 -20.49
N HIS A 204 -0.95 -5.64 -20.18
CA HIS A 204 -1.20 -4.62 -21.21
C HIS A 204 0.09 -3.88 -21.58
N ASP A 205 0.87 -4.54 -22.43
CA ASP A 205 1.82 -3.91 -23.34
C ASP A 205 1.02 -3.00 -24.29
N HIS A 206 1.38 -1.71 -24.37
CA HIS A 206 0.72 -0.74 -25.24
C HIS A 206 0.88 -1.15 -26.72
N LYS A 207 -0.12 -1.85 -27.26
CA LYS A 207 -0.49 -1.76 -28.67
C LYS A 207 -1.87 -1.15 -28.74
N HIS A 208 -1.92 0.02 -29.36
CA HIS A 208 -3.15 0.71 -29.73
C HIS A 208 -4.09 -0.25 -30.46
N ASP A 209 -5.25 -0.52 -29.87
CA ASP A 209 -6.48 -0.75 -30.61
C ASP A 209 -7.61 0.00 -29.90
N GLU A 210 -8.41 0.66 -30.73
CA GLU A 210 -9.20 1.84 -30.40
C GLU A 210 -10.52 1.47 -29.70
N HIS A 211 -10.59 1.64 -28.37
CA HIS A 211 -11.87 1.76 -27.67
C HIS A 211 -11.81 2.92 -26.67
N GLU A 212 -12.58 3.98 -26.97
CA GLU A 212 -12.70 5.22 -26.20
C GLU A 212 -13.12 4.98 -24.74
N HIS A 213 -12.16 5.15 -23.82
CA HIS A 213 -12.43 5.60 -22.46
C HIS A 213 -12.02 7.08 -22.37
N PRO A 214 -12.84 7.96 -21.77
CA PRO A 214 -12.59 9.39 -21.79
C PRO A 214 -11.31 9.71 -21.00
N GLU A 215 -10.35 10.39 -21.64
CA GLU A 215 -9.11 10.84 -21.03
C GLU A 215 -9.42 11.67 -19.76
N LEU A 216 -8.99 11.17 -18.59
CA LEU A 216 -9.07 11.93 -17.35
C LEU A 216 -7.93 12.97 -17.35
N PRO A 217 -8.22 14.24 -17.01
CA PRO A 217 -7.23 15.31 -17.14
C PRO A 217 -6.03 15.07 -16.20
N GLU A 218 -4.81 15.26 -16.71
CA GLU A 218 -3.56 15.17 -15.92
C GLU A 218 -3.42 16.27 -14.84
N THR A 219 -4.37 17.21 -14.81
CA THR A 219 -4.31 18.41 -13.97
C THR A 219 -5.03 18.24 -12.64
N ILE A 220 -4.36 18.63 -11.57
CA ILE A 220 -4.96 18.77 -10.23
C ILE A 220 -5.61 20.14 -10.14
N THR A 221 -6.78 20.18 -9.50
CA THR A 221 -7.58 21.41 -9.43
C THR A 221 -7.92 21.78 -8.00
N LEU A 222 -8.07 23.08 -7.76
CA LEU A 222 -8.61 23.63 -6.52
C LEU A 222 -10.00 24.18 -6.75
N THR A 223 -10.92 23.98 -5.80
CA THR A 223 -12.18 24.69 -5.80
C THR A 223 -11.99 26.15 -5.39
N LYS A 224 -12.99 27.00 -5.68
CA LYS A 224 -13.01 28.41 -5.23
C LYS A 224 -12.94 28.53 -3.71
N ALA A 225 -13.56 27.60 -2.98
CA ALA A 225 -13.54 27.58 -1.52
C ALA A 225 -12.14 27.25 -0.99
N ALA A 226 -11.47 26.25 -1.55
CA ALA A 226 -10.08 25.92 -1.23
C ALA A 226 -9.15 27.11 -1.50
N ILE A 227 -9.26 27.74 -2.67
CA ILE A 227 -8.47 28.93 -3.04
C ILE A 227 -8.66 30.06 -2.03
N ALA A 228 -9.92 30.40 -1.71
CA ALA A 228 -10.23 31.46 -0.76
C ALA A 228 -9.62 31.16 0.61
N LYS A 229 -9.70 29.90 1.06
CA LYS A 229 -9.15 29.50 2.34
C LYS A 229 -7.62 29.51 2.36
N ILE A 230 -6.97 29.04 1.31
CA ILE A 230 -5.51 29.08 1.17
C ILE A 230 -5.01 30.53 1.24
N LYS A 231 -5.65 31.45 0.52
CA LYS A 231 -5.31 32.88 0.56
C LYS A 231 -5.47 33.48 1.96
N ASP A 232 -6.55 33.12 2.67
CA ASP A 232 -6.76 33.52 4.07
C ASP A 232 -5.66 33.00 4.99
N LEU A 233 -5.26 31.72 4.87
CA LEU A 233 -4.20 31.11 5.67
C LEU A 233 -2.82 31.71 5.37
N LEU A 234 -2.48 31.92 4.10
CA LEU A 234 -1.23 32.57 3.69
C LEU A 234 -1.12 34.00 4.23
N ALA A 235 -2.22 34.75 4.21
CA ALA A 235 -2.27 36.11 4.75
C ALA A 235 -2.11 36.12 6.28
N LYS A 236 -2.80 35.21 7.00
CA LYS A 236 -2.72 35.09 8.46
C LYS A 236 -1.34 34.69 8.95
N ASP A 237 -0.69 33.76 8.23
CA ASP A 237 0.62 33.23 8.61
C ASP A 237 1.79 34.07 8.05
N SER A 238 1.51 35.21 7.40
CA SER A 238 2.50 36.07 6.73
C SER A 238 3.38 35.33 5.70
N LYS A 239 2.82 34.30 5.05
CA LYS A 239 3.48 33.45 4.04
C LYS A 239 3.13 33.86 2.61
N GLN A 240 2.99 35.16 2.36
CA GLN A 240 2.66 35.65 1.01
C GLN A 240 3.75 35.21 0.02
N GLY A 241 3.35 34.58 -1.08
CA GLY A 241 4.27 34.06 -2.11
C GLY A 241 4.71 32.61 -1.92
N PHE A 242 4.29 31.92 -0.84
CA PHE A 242 4.54 30.50 -0.67
C PHE A 242 3.62 29.66 -1.58
N ASN A 243 4.11 28.49 -1.96
CA ASN A 243 3.41 27.47 -2.71
C ASN A 243 2.59 26.58 -1.77
N LEU A 244 1.49 26.02 -2.27
CA LEU A 244 0.82 24.89 -1.61
C LEU A 244 1.53 23.61 -2.00
N ARG A 245 2.19 22.94 -1.05
CA ARG A 245 2.74 21.61 -1.26
C ARG A 245 1.71 20.55 -0.91
N VAL A 246 1.49 19.60 -1.82
CA VAL A 246 0.62 18.44 -1.62
C VAL A 246 1.45 17.18 -1.72
N GLN A 247 1.35 16.31 -0.72
CA GLN A 247 2.08 15.04 -0.68
C GLN A 247 1.17 13.89 -0.28
N VAL A 248 1.48 12.70 -0.78
CA VAL A 248 0.91 11.44 -0.32
C VAL A 248 1.96 10.74 0.52
N VAL A 249 1.64 10.50 1.79
CA VAL A 249 2.55 9.84 2.73
C VAL A 249 1.88 8.60 3.31
N PRO A 250 2.63 7.57 3.74
CA PRO A 250 2.05 6.41 4.41
C PRO A 250 1.23 6.81 5.65
N GLY A 251 0.09 6.15 5.88
CA GLY A 251 -0.81 6.53 6.97
C GLY A 251 -1.74 5.41 7.45
N GLY A 252 -1.63 5.05 8.74
CA GLY A 252 -2.59 4.22 9.48
C GLY A 252 -2.95 2.88 8.84
N CYS A 253 -4.06 2.28 9.26
CA CYS A 253 -4.58 1.02 8.69
C CYS A 253 -5.09 1.18 7.24
N SER A 254 -5.24 2.41 6.75
CA SER A 254 -5.84 2.75 5.45
C SER A 254 -4.83 2.88 4.31
N GLY A 255 -3.53 2.71 4.57
CA GLY A 255 -2.48 2.74 3.55
C GLY A 255 -1.82 4.12 3.40
N PHE A 256 -2.55 5.12 2.92
CA PHE A 256 -2.00 6.45 2.62
C PHE A 256 -2.82 7.60 3.23
N LYS A 257 -2.15 8.73 3.50
CA LYS A 257 -2.75 9.99 3.94
C LYS A 257 -2.22 11.16 3.11
N TYR A 258 -3.05 12.18 2.93
CA TYR A 258 -2.64 13.41 2.27
C TYR A 258 -2.00 14.38 3.28
N SER A 259 -0.92 15.03 2.87
CA SER A 259 -0.25 16.10 3.61
C SER A 259 -0.29 17.38 2.80
N LEU A 260 -0.77 18.46 3.43
CA LEU A 260 -0.85 19.80 2.83
C LEU A 260 0.02 20.74 3.66
N SER A 261 0.95 21.46 3.02
CA SER A 261 1.83 22.41 3.68
C SER A 261 2.11 23.63 2.80
N PHE A 262 2.66 24.69 3.40
CA PHE A 262 3.12 25.87 2.65
C PHE A 262 4.64 25.88 2.58
N ASP A 263 5.15 25.98 1.36
CA ASP A 263 6.58 25.91 1.04
C ASP A 263 7.02 27.17 0.28
N ASP A 264 8.12 27.81 0.68
CA ASP A 264 8.65 28.98 -0.03
C ASP A 264 9.44 28.61 -1.29
N GLN A 265 9.69 27.32 -1.52
CA GLN A 265 10.40 26.80 -2.67
C GLN A 265 9.59 25.76 -3.43
N ALA A 266 9.88 25.67 -4.73
CA ALA A 266 9.50 24.55 -5.58
C ALA A 266 10.79 23.85 -5.96
N TYR A 267 10.88 22.53 -5.76
CA TYR A 267 12.04 21.76 -6.14
C TYR A 267 12.05 21.52 -7.66
N PRO A 268 13.23 21.31 -8.28
CA PRO A 268 13.33 21.17 -9.73
C PRO A 268 12.46 20.07 -10.34
N ASP A 269 12.24 19.00 -9.59
CA ASP A 269 11.46 17.84 -10.04
C ASP A 269 10.00 17.89 -9.61
N ASP A 270 9.58 18.91 -8.84
CA ASP A 270 8.17 19.05 -8.46
C ASP A 270 7.30 19.28 -9.69
N ALA A 271 6.19 18.57 -9.77
CA ALA A 271 5.10 18.96 -10.64
C ALA A 271 4.49 20.26 -10.08
N ALA A 272 4.50 21.33 -10.89
CA ALA A 272 4.02 22.64 -10.48
C ALA A 272 2.83 23.08 -11.35
N PHE A 273 1.70 23.35 -10.70
CA PHE A 273 0.48 23.85 -11.34
C PHE A 273 0.17 25.24 -10.80
N GLU A 274 -0.14 26.19 -11.67
CA GLU A 274 -0.51 27.55 -11.25
C GLU A 274 -2.03 27.72 -11.29
N GLN A 275 -2.61 28.16 -10.17
CA GLN A 275 -4.03 28.46 -10.08
C GLN A 275 -4.27 29.67 -9.19
N ASP A 276 -5.01 30.65 -9.69
CA ASP A 276 -5.46 31.83 -8.94
C ASP A 276 -4.34 32.63 -8.21
N GLY A 277 -3.12 32.60 -8.74
CA GLY A 277 -1.98 33.41 -8.28
C GLY A 277 -1.07 32.75 -7.24
N PHE A 278 -1.18 31.44 -7.02
CA PHE A 278 -0.20 30.65 -6.26
C PHE A 278 0.06 29.32 -6.97
N LYS A 279 1.21 28.71 -6.67
CA LYS A 279 1.58 27.41 -7.23
C LYS A 279 1.19 26.28 -6.29
N ILE A 280 0.73 25.19 -6.88
CA ILE A 280 0.55 23.90 -6.25
C ILE A 280 1.76 23.07 -6.67
N VAL A 281 2.55 22.63 -5.71
CA VAL A 281 3.76 21.84 -5.94
C VAL A 281 3.58 20.45 -5.36
N ILE A 282 3.96 19.45 -6.13
CA ILE A 282 3.74 18.04 -5.80
C ILE A 282 5.00 17.29 -6.18
N ASP A 283 5.57 16.56 -5.23
CA ASP A 283 6.74 15.74 -5.51
C ASP A 283 6.40 14.63 -6.53
N PRO A 284 7.38 14.20 -7.35
CA PRO A 284 7.18 13.17 -8.37
C PRO A 284 6.48 11.91 -7.86
N GLU A 285 6.75 11.51 -6.61
CA GLU A 285 6.23 10.30 -6.00
C GLU A 285 4.75 10.41 -5.67
N SER A 286 4.31 11.59 -5.24
CA SER A 286 2.91 11.90 -4.95
C SER A 286 2.10 12.14 -6.23
N MET A 287 2.73 12.62 -7.30
CA MET A 287 2.04 12.99 -8.55
C MET A 287 1.29 11.81 -9.18
N SER A 288 1.85 10.59 -9.13
CA SER A 288 1.16 9.40 -9.68
C SER A 288 -0.14 9.05 -8.95
N PHE A 289 -0.26 9.42 -7.67
CA PHE A 289 -1.47 9.19 -6.88
C PHE A 289 -2.50 10.31 -7.05
N MET A 290 -2.07 11.50 -7.46
CA MET A 290 -2.90 12.71 -7.43
C MET A 290 -3.49 13.08 -8.79
N LYS A 291 -3.23 12.32 -9.87
CA LYS A 291 -3.70 12.65 -11.23
C LYS A 291 -5.22 12.85 -11.27
N GLY A 292 -5.67 14.03 -11.71
CA GLY A 292 -7.10 14.36 -11.79
C GLY A 292 -7.77 14.63 -10.44
N ALA A 293 -7.03 14.72 -9.34
CA ALA A 293 -7.60 15.02 -8.03
C ALA A 293 -8.09 16.48 -7.94
N SER A 294 -9.16 16.67 -7.18
CA SER A 294 -9.73 17.98 -6.85
C SER A 294 -9.60 18.23 -5.34
N ILE A 295 -9.09 19.40 -4.96
CA ILE A 295 -8.93 19.81 -3.56
C ILE A 295 -9.97 20.88 -3.25
N ASP A 296 -10.82 20.59 -2.28
CA ASP A 296 -11.86 21.48 -1.77
C ASP A 296 -11.58 21.89 -0.32
N TYR A 297 -12.28 22.92 0.15
CA TYR A 297 -12.33 23.27 1.57
C TYR A 297 -13.79 23.34 2.00
N VAL A 298 -14.16 22.47 2.92
CA VAL A 298 -15.51 22.42 3.48
C VAL A 298 -15.51 23.16 4.81
N ASP A 299 -16.43 24.10 4.95
CA ASP A 299 -16.67 24.83 6.20
C ASP A 299 -18.11 24.55 6.66
N GLY A 300 -18.25 23.80 7.75
CA GLY A 300 -19.55 23.34 8.23
C GLY A 300 -19.59 23.13 9.74
N LEU A 301 -20.81 23.04 10.28
CA LEU A 301 -21.07 22.84 11.72
C LEU A 301 -20.43 21.57 12.29
N SER A 302 -20.24 20.55 11.45
CA SER A 302 -19.65 19.26 11.82
C SER A 302 -18.12 19.24 11.81
N GLY A 303 -17.48 20.34 11.42
CA GLY A 303 -16.03 20.48 11.27
C GLY A 303 -15.65 21.17 9.98
N SER A 304 -14.50 21.85 9.99
CA SER A 304 -13.94 22.53 8.83
C SER A 304 -12.58 21.93 8.45
N GLY A 305 -12.29 21.85 7.15
CA GLY A 305 -11.04 21.27 6.67
C GLY A 305 -10.97 21.09 5.16
N PHE A 306 -9.75 20.86 4.68
CA PHE A 306 -9.52 20.46 3.31
C PHE A 306 -10.01 19.04 3.07
N LYS A 307 -10.68 18.85 1.93
CA LYS A 307 -11.17 17.57 1.44
C LYS A 307 -10.57 17.33 0.05
N ILE A 308 -10.05 16.14 -0.18
CA ILE A 308 -9.48 15.76 -1.47
C ILE A 308 -10.38 14.71 -2.10
N GLU A 309 -10.88 15.01 -3.29
CA GLU A 309 -11.62 14.07 -4.13
C GLU A 309 -10.65 13.55 -5.19
N ASN A 310 -10.23 12.31 -5.03
CA ASN A 310 -9.22 11.69 -5.88
C ASN A 310 -9.86 10.54 -6.68
N PRO A 311 -9.93 10.64 -8.03
CA PRO A 311 -10.51 9.56 -8.84
C PRO A 311 -9.68 8.27 -8.81
N ASN A 312 -8.42 8.33 -8.39
CA ASN A 312 -7.55 7.16 -8.25
C ASN A 312 -7.66 6.47 -6.87
N ALA A 313 -8.48 7.01 -5.96
CA ALA A 313 -8.66 6.46 -4.63
C ALA A 313 -9.87 5.50 -4.61
N HIS A 314 -9.62 4.20 -4.47
CA HIS A 314 -10.65 3.16 -4.50
C HIS A 314 -11.36 2.99 -3.14
N ASN A 315 -10.70 3.35 -2.03
CA ASN A 315 -11.31 3.34 -0.70
C ASN A 315 -11.09 4.67 0.04
N ASN A 316 -12.02 5.62 -0.09
CA ASN A 316 -11.95 6.88 0.67
C ASN A 316 -12.53 6.71 2.08
N CYS A 317 -11.73 7.04 3.11
CA CYS A 317 -12.26 7.18 4.47
C CYS A 317 -13.32 8.30 4.48
N GLY A 318 -14.41 8.16 5.25
CA GLY A 318 -15.54 9.11 5.27
C GLY A 318 -15.19 10.57 5.61
N CYS A 319 -13.95 10.86 6.02
CA CYS A 319 -13.43 12.21 6.24
C CYS A 319 -12.57 12.77 5.08
N GLY A 320 -12.25 11.96 4.04
CA GLY A 320 -11.49 12.37 2.84
C GLY A 320 -10.00 12.62 3.04
N LYS A 321 -9.42 12.24 4.20
CA LYS A 321 -8.00 12.50 4.55
C LYS A 321 -7.06 11.32 4.30
N SER A 322 -7.62 10.15 4.04
CA SER A 322 -6.90 8.89 3.85
C SER A 322 -7.57 8.05 2.78
N PHE A 323 -6.77 7.28 2.05
CA PHE A 323 -7.23 6.40 1.00
C PHE A 323 -6.33 5.16 0.86
N GLY A 324 -6.91 4.10 0.29
CA GLY A 324 -6.21 2.89 -0.13
C GLY A 324 -6.83 2.28 -1.38
#